data_AF-A0A1H7U626-F1
#
_entry.id   AF-A0A1H7U626-F1
#
_cell.length_a   1.000
_cell.length_b   1.000
_cell.length_c   1.000
_cell.angle_alpha   90.00
_cell.angle_beta   90.00
_cell.angle_gamma   90.00
#
_symmetry.space_group_name_H-M   'P 1'
#
loop_
_entity.id
_entity.type
_entity.pdbx_description
1 polymer ?
#
loop_
_entity_poly.entity_id
_entity_poly.type
_entity_poly.pdbx_seq_one_letter_code
_entity_poly.pdbx_strand_id
1 'polypeptide(L)'
;MERADLDTRWKVTLARLEAAEEEERRREQERANRRMEEATGEWAERFRILDGLSSKNRPEQAHHLAFLAVHPGPQNQGLGTTLLHHQHARLGGLPAYLEANDPRNRDLYARHGHEAREPFARPDGALFWPIWRPGTG
;
A
#
# COMPACT_ATOMS: atom_id res chain seq x y z
N MET A 1 29.46 10.17 41.50
CA MET A 1 29.76 8.93 40.74
C MET A 1 28.47 8.14 40.56
N GLU A 2 27.41 8.77 40.02
CA GLU A 2 26.03 8.24 40.12
C GLU A 2 25.22 8.51 38.83
N ARG A 3 25.49 9.63 38.14
CA ARG A 3 24.86 9.93 36.84
C ARG A 3 25.34 9.04 35.68
N ALA A 4 26.60 8.60 35.67
CA ALA A 4 27.16 7.77 34.60
C ALA A 4 26.60 6.34 34.60
N ASP A 5 26.25 5.82 35.78
CA ASP A 5 25.66 4.49 35.97
C ASP A 5 24.17 4.48 35.54
N LEU A 6 23.44 5.55 35.87
CA LEU A 6 22.06 5.74 35.41
C LEU A 6 21.97 5.88 33.88
N ASP A 7 22.88 6.64 33.24
CA ASP A 7 22.93 6.79 31.79
C ASP A 7 23.19 5.45 31.07
N THR A 8 24.06 4.61 31.63
CA THR A 8 24.37 3.28 31.10
C THR A 8 23.18 2.32 31.25
N ARG A 9 22.50 2.34 32.41
CA ARG A 9 21.29 1.55 32.65
C ARG A 9 20.16 1.93 31.70
N TRP A 10 19.97 3.22 31.43
CA TRP A 10 18.95 3.69 30.49
C TRP A 10 19.25 3.27 29.05
N LYS A 11 20.51 3.35 28.60
CA LYS A 11 20.92 2.88 27.27
C LYS A 11 20.68 1.38 27.07
N VAL A 12 20.97 0.56 28.08
CA VAL A 12 20.72 -0.89 28.02
C VAL A 12 19.21 -1.19 27.98
N THR A 13 18.40 -0.48 28.76
CA THR A 13 16.94 -0.65 28.72
C THR A 13 16.36 -0.23 27.38
N LEU A 14 16.79 0.90 26.81
CA LEU A 14 16.33 1.38 25.51
C LEU A 14 16.66 0.39 24.39
N ALA A 15 17.91 -0.09 24.32
CA ALA A 15 18.32 -1.07 23.32
C ALA A 15 17.52 -2.38 23.41
N ARG A 16 17.13 -2.81 24.64
CA ARG A 16 16.27 -3.98 24.83
C ARG A 16 14.83 -3.75 24.36
N LEU A 17 14.28 -2.55 24.56
CA LEU A 17 12.95 -2.20 24.07
C LEU A 17 12.93 -2.14 22.54
N GLU A 18 13.92 -1.49 21.93
CA GLU A 18 14.06 -1.44 20.46
C GLU A 18 14.20 -2.84 19.86
N ALA A 19 15.03 -3.70 20.46
CA ALA A 19 15.18 -5.09 20.02
C ALA A 19 13.89 -5.91 20.18
N ALA A 20 13.13 -5.67 21.27
CA ALA A 20 11.84 -6.33 21.47
C ALA A 20 10.79 -5.88 20.44
N GLU A 21 10.72 -4.59 20.12
CA GLU A 21 9.85 -4.06 19.07
C GLU A 21 10.26 -4.54 17.67
N GLU A 22 11.55 -4.67 17.39
CA GLU A 22 12.06 -5.23 16.14
C GLU A 22 11.70 -6.72 16.02
N GLU A 23 11.85 -7.48 17.11
CA GLU A 23 11.43 -8.88 17.16
C GLU A 23 9.92 -9.04 16.98
N GLU A 24 9.11 -8.18 17.60
CA GLU A 24 7.66 -8.15 17.42
C GLU A 24 7.28 -7.85 15.96
N ARG A 25 7.84 -6.78 15.37
CA ARG A 25 7.66 -6.44 13.96
C ARG A 25 8.03 -7.59 13.03
N ARG A 26 9.16 -8.27 13.30
CA ARG A 26 9.58 -9.44 12.55
C ARG A 26 8.56 -10.59 12.65
N ARG A 27 8.07 -10.88 13.86
CA ARG A 27 7.06 -11.93 14.08
C ARG A 27 5.75 -11.61 13.39
N GLU A 28 5.32 -10.35 13.40
CA GLU A 28 4.13 -9.90 12.67
C GLU A 28 4.32 -10.03 11.16
N GLN A 29 5.48 -9.63 10.64
CA GLN A 29 5.82 -9.79 9.23
C GLN A 29 5.82 -11.27 8.81
N GLU A 30 6.40 -12.16 9.62
CA GLU A 30 6.39 -13.60 9.36
C GLU A 30 4.97 -14.18 9.36
N ARG A 31 4.10 -13.72 10.27
CA ARG A 31 2.67 -14.11 10.29
C ARG A 31 1.93 -13.61 9.06
N ALA A 32 2.18 -12.37 8.64
CA ALA A 32 1.60 -11.80 7.43
C ALA A 32 2.05 -12.57 6.18
N ASN A 33 3.34 -12.85 6.06
CA ASN A 33 3.91 -13.63 4.96
C ASN A 33 3.28 -15.02 4.87
N ARG A 34 3.16 -15.72 6.01
CA ARG A 34 2.53 -17.04 6.07
C ARG A 34 1.07 -17.01 5.61
N ARG A 35 0.28 -16.04 6.11
CA ARG A 35 -1.12 -15.88 5.69
C ARG A 35 -1.25 -15.58 4.20
N MET A 36 -0.35 -14.78 3.64
CA MET A 36 -0.31 -14.50 2.22
C MET A 36 0.03 -15.75 1.41
N GLU A 37 1.03 -16.53 1.84
CA GLU A 37 1.39 -17.80 1.18
C GLU A 37 0.23 -18.80 1.19
N GLU A 38 -0.43 -18.97 2.34
CA GLU A 38 -1.61 -19.83 2.48
C GLU A 38 -2.77 -19.39 1.57
N ALA A 39 -2.99 -18.08 1.44
CA ALA A 39 -4.08 -17.53 0.62
C ALA A 39 -3.80 -17.58 -0.89
N THR A 40 -2.54 -17.59 -1.30
CA THR A 40 -2.14 -17.43 -2.71
C THR A 40 -1.59 -18.71 -3.35
N GLY A 41 -1.15 -19.69 -2.56
CA GLY A 41 -0.71 -20.99 -3.03
C GLY A 41 0.44 -20.90 -4.05
N GLU A 42 0.27 -21.51 -5.22
CA GLU A 42 1.27 -21.48 -6.30
C GLU A 42 1.62 -20.06 -6.79
N TRP A 43 0.76 -19.08 -6.51
CA TRP A 43 0.96 -17.69 -6.91
C TRP A 43 1.76 -16.86 -5.89
N ALA A 44 2.15 -17.43 -4.75
CA ALA A 44 2.79 -16.70 -3.65
C ALA A 44 4.02 -15.88 -4.08
N GLU A 45 4.88 -16.43 -4.94
CA GLU A 45 6.04 -15.69 -5.45
C GLU A 45 5.63 -14.41 -6.20
N ARG A 46 4.57 -14.48 -7.00
CA ARG A 46 4.07 -13.32 -7.76
C ARG A 46 3.53 -12.24 -6.83
N PHE A 47 2.85 -12.64 -5.76
CA PHE A 47 2.37 -11.72 -4.73
C PHE A 47 3.53 -11.11 -3.93
N ARG A 48 4.56 -11.88 -3.55
CA ARG A 48 5.76 -11.34 -2.89
C ARG A 48 6.47 -10.30 -3.74
N ILE A 49 6.65 -10.58 -5.03
CA ILE A 49 7.26 -9.62 -5.97
C ILE A 49 6.41 -8.35 -6.07
N LEU A 50 5.09 -8.48 -6.25
CA LEU A 50 4.22 -7.33 -6.38
C LEU A 50 4.19 -6.49 -5.10
N ASP A 51 4.06 -7.11 -3.93
CA ASP A 51 4.08 -6.41 -2.64
C ASP A 51 5.41 -5.68 -2.38
N GLY A 52 6.53 -6.31 -2.72
CA GLY A 52 7.85 -5.69 -2.63
C GLY A 52 8.05 -4.50 -3.59
N LEU A 53 7.40 -4.51 -4.76
CA LEU A 53 7.42 -3.38 -5.70
C LEU A 53 6.46 -2.27 -5.26
N SER A 54 5.24 -2.63 -4.85
CA SER A 54 4.23 -1.68 -4.36
C SER A 54 4.70 -0.96 -3.10
N SER A 55 5.22 -1.67 -2.10
CA SER A 55 5.70 -1.09 -0.84
C SER A 55 6.77 -0.02 -1.02
N LYS A 56 7.68 -0.18 -1.99
CA LYS A 56 8.71 0.82 -2.32
C LYS A 56 8.15 2.10 -2.93
N ASN A 57 6.97 2.02 -3.56
CA ASN A 57 6.34 3.13 -4.27
C ASN A 57 5.13 3.71 -3.53
N ARG A 58 4.70 3.06 -2.45
CA ARG A 58 3.53 3.45 -1.67
C ARG A 58 3.85 4.63 -0.75
N PRO A 59 3.01 5.67 -0.71
CA PRO A 59 3.13 6.74 0.27
C PRO A 59 2.82 6.23 1.69
N GLU A 60 3.47 6.79 2.70
CA GLU A 60 3.28 6.36 4.09
C GLU A 60 1.88 6.64 4.63
N GLN A 61 1.24 7.73 4.19
CA GLN A 61 -0.01 8.23 4.77
C GLN A 61 -1.08 8.45 3.70
N ALA A 62 -1.76 7.37 3.30
CA ALA A 62 -2.99 7.43 2.51
C ALA A 62 -3.84 6.16 2.61
N HIS A 63 -5.12 6.33 2.27
CA HIS A 63 -6.05 5.21 2.14
C HIS A 63 -5.81 4.47 0.82
N HIS A 64 -5.45 3.18 0.92
CA HIS A 64 -5.25 2.32 -0.25
C HIS A 64 -6.59 1.83 -0.81
N LEU A 65 -6.86 2.16 -2.07
CA LEU A 65 -7.93 1.54 -2.86
C LEU A 65 -7.38 0.30 -3.55
N ALA A 66 -7.39 -0.84 -2.84
CA ALA A 66 -6.84 -2.10 -3.34
C ALA A 66 -7.60 -2.65 -4.55
N PHE A 67 -8.94 -2.51 -4.56
CA PHE A 67 -9.78 -3.01 -5.65
C PHE A 67 -10.95 -2.07 -5.95
N LEU A 68 -11.20 -1.87 -7.24
CA LEU A 68 -12.40 -1.22 -7.77
C LEU A 68 -12.85 -2.00 -9.00
N ALA A 69 -13.96 -2.73 -8.88
CA ALA A 69 -14.39 -3.68 -9.89
C ALA A 69 -15.86 -3.49 -10.26
N VAL A 70 -16.15 -3.63 -11.55
CA VAL A 70 -17.49 -3.69 -12.13
C VAL A 70 -17.60 -5.01 -12.90
N HIS A 71 -18.70 -5.73 -12.70
CA HIS A 71 -18.98 -6.96 -13.46
C HIS A 71 -18.85 -6.71 -14.97
N PRO A 72 -18.28 -7.64 -15.79
CA PRO A 72 -17.99 -7.39 -17.20
C PRO A 72 -19.18 -6.89 -18.04
N GLY A 73 -20.37 -7.48 -17.85
CA GLY A 73 -21.58 -7.12 -18.61
C GLY A 73 -21.95 -5.63 -18.58
N PRO A 74 -22.08 -5.00 -17.39
CA PRO A 74 -22.42 -3.58 -17.27
C PRO A 74 -21.22 -2.61 -17.30
N GLN A 75 -20.05 -3.00 -17.82
CA GLN A 75 -18.91 -2.07 -17.96
C GLN A 75 -19.17 -0.97 -19.00
N ASN A 76 -18.38 0.11 -18.93
CA ASN A 76 -18.48 1.29 -19.80
C ASN A 76 -19.80 2.08 -19.69
N GLN A 77 -20.59 1.85 -18.64
CA GLN A 77 -21.84 2.58 -18.35
C GLN A 77 -21.70 3.58 -17.19
N GLY A 78 -20.48 4.00 -16.87
CA GLY A 78 -20.20 4.95 -15.78
C GLY A 78 -20.17 4.33 -14.37
N LEU A 79 -20.46 3.04 -14.19
CA LEU A 79 -20.48 2.40 -12.86
C LEU A 79 -19.15 2.48 -12.11
N GLY A 80 -18.01 2.37 -12.81
CA GLY A 80 -16.69 2.52 -12.18
C GLY A 80 -16.49 3.92 -11.61
N THR A 81 -16.92 4.96 -12.34
CA THR A 81 -16.93 6.34 -11.87
C THR A 81 -17.86 6.50 -10.67
N THR A 82 -19.06 5.91 -10.70
CA THR A 82 -19.99 5.95 -9.57
C THR A 82 -19.38 5.35 -8.30
N LEU A 83 -18.75 4.18 -8.41
CA LEU A 83 -18.06 3.55 -7.28
C LEU A 83 -16.90 4.40 -6.77
N LEU A 84 -16.11 5.00 -7.67
CA LEU A 84 -15.00 5.87 -7.30
C LEU A 84 -15.49 7.14 -6.57
N HIS A 85 -16.57 7.76 -7.05
CA HIS A 85 -17.18 8.92 -6.39
C HIS A 85 -17.71 8.57 -5.00
N HIS A 86 -18.37 7.42 -4.86
CA HIS A 86 -18.80 6.92 -3.56
C HIS A 86 -17.62 6.75 -2.60
N GLN A 87 -16.51 6.17 -3.07
CA GLN A 87 -15.29 6.03 -2.26
C GLN A 87 -14.70 7.39 -1.86
N HIS A 88 -14.63 8.36 -2.78
CA HIS A 88 -14.16 9.71 -2.46
C HIS A 88 -15.01 10.38 -1.39
N ALA A 89 -16.33 10.26 -1.48
CA ALA A 89 -17.25 10.80 -0.48
C ALA A 89 -17.01 10.16 0.90
N ARG A 90 -16.79 8.84 0.96
CA ARG A 90 -16.47 8.13 2.20
C ARG A 90 -15.14 8.58 2.82
N LEU A 91 -14.15 8.89 1.99
CA LEU A 91 -12.85 9.38 2.47
C LEU A 91 -12.91 10.82 2.97
N GLY A 92 -13.95 11.60 2.61
CA GLY A 92 -14.17 12.93 3.19
C GLY A 92 -12.98 13.88 3.04
N GLY A 93 -12.22 13.78 1.95
CA GLY A 93 -11.03 14.60 1.73
C GLY A 93 -9.72 14.01 2.21
N LEU A 94 -9.70 12.81 2.81
CA LEU A 94 -8.47 12.12 3.14
C LEU A 94 -7.68 11.73 1.86
N PRO A 95 -6.33 11.71 1.93
CA PRO A 95 -5.49 11.29 0.82
C PRO A 95 -5.73 9.82 0.47
N ALA A 96 -5.63 9.50 -0.82
CA ALA A 96 -5.83 8.15 -1.33
C ALA A 96 -4.69 7.71 -2.26
N TYR A 97 -4.47 6.40 -2.30
CA TYR A 97 -3.46 5.75 -3.12
C TYR A 97 -4.04 4.52 -3.80
N LEU A 98 -3.60 4.25 -5.03
CA LEU A 98 -3.88 3.01 -5.76
C LEU A 98 -2.77 2.73 -6.77
N GLU A 99 -2.77 1.52 -7.29
CA GLU A 99 -2.00 1.15 -8.46
C GLU A 99 -2.93 0.77 -9.62
N ALA A 100 -2.69 1.34 -10.81
CA ALA A 100 -3.34 0.89 -12.04
C ALA A 100 -2.35 0.09 -12.89
N ASN A 101 -2.82 -0.96 -13.55
CA ASN A 101 -2.05 -1.76 -14.50
C ASN A 101 -2.59 -1.69 -15.93
N ASP A 102 -3.54 -0.79 -16.18
CA ASP A 102 -4.15 -0.53 -17.48
C ASP A 102 -4.15 1.00 -17.74
N PRO A 103 -3.63 1.49 -18.87
CA PRO A 103 -3.67 2.90 -19.23
C PRO A 103 -5.08 3.53 -19.20
N ARG A 104 -6.12 2.78 -19.56
CA ARG A 104 -7.51 3.24 -19.52
C ARG A 104 -7.97 3.51 -18.09
N ASN A 105 -7.55 2.67 -17.14
CA ASN A 105 -7.84 2.86 -15.72
C ASN A 105 -7.03 4.02 -15.16
N ARG A 106 -5.75 4.14 -15.51
CA ARG A 106 -4.93 5.32 -15.17
C ARG A 106 -5.63 6.62 -15.60
N ASP A 107 -6.10 6.67 -16.84
CA ASP A 107 -6.78 7.86 -17.37
C ASP A 107 -8.13 8.12 -16.70
N LEU A 108 -8.86 7.07 -16.29
CA LEU A 108 -10.05 7.20 -15.46
C LEU A 108 -9.73 7.89 -14.13
N TYR A 109 -8.74 7.41 -13.39
CA TYR A 109 -8.36 8.01 -12.11
C TYR A 109 -7.85 9.44 -12.27
N ALA A 110 -7.10 9.72 -13.34
CA ALA A 110 -6.59 11.05 -13.65
C ALA A 110 -7.72 12.08 -13.81
N ARG A 111 -8.80 11.74 -14.54
CA ARG A 111 -9.98 12.60 -14.68
C ARG A 111 -10.71 12.87 -13.36
N HIS A 112 -10.41 12.11 -12.31
CA HIS A 112 -11.03 12.23 -11.00
C HIS A 112 -10.07 12.73 -9.91
N GLY A 113 -9.06 13.50 -10.32
CA GLY A 113 -8.16 14.21 -9.39
C GLY A 113 -7.06 13.34 -8.80
N HIS A 114 -6.72 12.23 -9.45
CA HIS A 114 -5.51 11.49 -9.13
C HIS A 114 -4.37 11.84 -10.08
N GLU A 115 -3.15 11.68 -9.59
CA GLU A 115 -1.90 11.97 -10.29
C GLU A 115 -1.07 10.69 -10.35
N ALA A 116 -0.80 10.22 -11.56
CA ALA A 116 0.09 9.08 -11.79
C ALA A 116 1.55 9.51 -11.62
N ARG A 117 2.35 8.65 -10.97
CA ARG A 117 3.80 8.77 -10.89
C ARG A 117 4.48 7.88 -11.92
N GLU A 118 5.81 7.88 -11.91
CA GLU A 118 6.63 7.01 -12.73
C GLU A 118 6.19 5.54 -12.54
N PRO A 119 5.85 4.81 -13.62
CA PRO A 119 5.47 3.42 -13.51
C PRO A 119 6.65 2.54 -13.11
N PHE A 120 6.35 1.44 -12.42
CA PHE A 120 7.30 0.35 -12.24
C PHE A 120 6.85 -0.87 -13.05
N ALA A 121 7.82 -1.65 -13.51
CA ALA A 121 7.58 -2.88 -14.24
C ALA A 121 7.70 -4.09 -13.30
N ARG A 122 6.80 -5.06 -13.46
CA ARG A 122 7.00 -6.41 -12.96
C ARG A 122 8.02 -7.16 -13.84
N PRO A 123 8.59 -8.28 -13.38
CA PRO A 123 9.53 -9.08 -14.18
C PRO A 123 8.99 -9.55 -15.54
N ASP A 124 7.66 -9.65 -15.69
CA ASP A 124 7.01 -10.01 -16.95
C ASP A 124 6.75 -8.81 -17.89
N GLY A 125 7.22 -7.62 -17.52
CA GLY A 125 7.08 -6.39 -18.30
C GLY A 125 5.75 -5.65 -18.11
N ALA A 126 4.81 -6.18 -17.34
CA ALA A 126 3.57 -5.47 -17.05
C ALA A 126 3.85 -4.23 -16.19
N LEU A 127 3.38 -3.07 -16.65
CA LEU A 127 3.55 -1.80 -15.97
C LEU A 127 2.45 -1.57 -14.93
N PHE A 128 2.84 -1.00 -13.80
CA PHE A 128 1.96 -0.50 -12.76
C PHE A 128 2.26 0.97 -12.53
N TRP A 129 1.23 1.81 -12.61
CA TRP A 129 1.29 3.22 -12.26
C TRP A 129 0.88 3.39 -10.80
N PRO A 130 1.80 3.80 -9.91
CA PRO A 130 1.42 4.34 -8.61
C PRO A 130 0.66 5.64 -8.83
N ILE A 131 -0.54 5.73 -8.26
CA ILE A 131 -1.46 6.85 -8.48
C ILE A 131 -1.88 7.43 -7.14
N TRP A 132 -1.68 8.73 -7.00
CA TRP A 132 -1.90 9.48 -5.78
C TRP A 132 -3.09 10.43 -5.93
N ARG A 133 -3.92 10.54 -4.90
CA ARG A 133 -4.86 11.65 -4.76
C ARG A 133 -4.53 12.39 -3.47
N PRO A 134 -4.14 13.68 -3.55
CA PRO A 134 -3.88 14.46 -2.35
C PRO A 134 -5.15 14.62 -1.53
N GLY A 135 -4.99 14.78 -0.22
CA GLY A 135 -6.09 15.18 0.63
C GLY A 135 -6.52 16.61 0.31
N THR A 136 -7.80 16.91 0.48
CA THR A 136 -8.30 18.28 0.48
C THR A 136 -8.31 18.75 1.93
N GLY A 137 -7.35 19.62 2.28
CA GLY A 137 -7.29 20.29 3.58
C GLY A 137 -8.39 21.33 3.77
#